data_AF-A0A2U2ZHC6-F1
#
_entry.id   AF-A0A2U2ZHC6-F1
#
_cell.length_a   1.000
_cell.length_b   1.000
_cell.length_c   1.000
_cell.angle_alpha   90.00
_cell.angle_beta   90.00
_cell.angle_gamma   90.00
#
_symmetry.space_group_name_H-M   'P 1'
#
loop_
_entity.id
_entity.type
_entity.pdbx_description
1 polymer ?
#
loop_
_entity_poly.entity_id
_entity_poly.type
_entity_poly.pdbx_seq_one_letter_code
_entity_poly.pdbx_strand_id
1 'polypeptide(L)'
;MLVSLVYHVARKLLSVPAVLLRRRAAKDAELLVLRHENAVLRRQLKGPVRYAPADRLWFAALSALIPRRRWARVFPVTPATVPAWHRRLIVRKWDYSKRRSRPGRPPTASAVKALVLRLARENPRWGCRRIQGELVRLGHSIGATTVWEILTAAGIDPAPRRGGPTWREFLTAQAEGIIACDFVHIDLVDLRRVYALVFLEHGTRRLHIAGVTAHPTGPWTVQQARNPALEVGVRADPLRFLPRD
;
A
#
# COMPACT_ATOMS: atom_id res chain seq x y z
N MET A 1 -5.63 -9.45 18.29
CA MET A 1 -6.24 -10.59 17.56
C MET A 1 -7.73 -10.73 17.88
N LEU A 2 -8.14 -10.65 19.15
CA LEU A 2 -9.54 -10.78 19.59
C LEU A 2 -10.53 -9.82 18.89
N VAL A 3 -10.21 -8.53 18.78
CA VAL A 3 -11.07 -7.54 18.09
C VAL A 3 -11.28 -7.86 16.60
N SER A 4 -10.25 -8.35 15.91
CA SER A 4 -10.36 -8.74 14.50
C SER A 4 -11.21 -10.01 14.33
N LEU A 5 -11.11 -10.95 15.27
CA LEU A 5 -11.89 -12.18 15.27
C LEU A 5 -13.38 -11.88 15.50
N VAL A 6 -13.70 -11.09 16.54
CA VAL A 6 -15.07 -10.64 16.83
C VAL A 6 -15.66 -9.91 15.63
N TYR A 7 -14.87 -9.06 14.96
CA TYR A 7 -15.31 -8.39 13.74
C TYR A 7 -15.58 -9.35 12.57
N HIS A 8 -14.74 -10.36 12.35
CA HIS A 8 -14.97 -11.35 11.29
C HIS A 8 -16.21 -12.17 11.55
N VAL A 9 -16.37 -12.67 12.78
CA VAL A 9 -17.53 -13.46 13.19
C VAL A 9 -18.80 -12.62 13.04
N ALA A 10 -18.82 -11.41 13.61
CA ALA A 10 -19.96 -10.50 13.47
C ALA A 10 -20.29 -10.25 11.99
N ARG A 11 -19.30 -9.92 11.16
CA ARG A 11 -19.53 -9.64 9.74
C ARG A 11 -19.98 -10.88 8.95
N LYS A 12 -19.42 -12.06 9.20
CA LYS A 12 -19.80 -13.31 8.52
C LYS A 12 -21.23 -13.70 8.87
N LEU A 13 -21.59 -13.67 10.16
CA LEU A 13 -22.95 -13.90 10.63
C LEU A 13 -23.94 -12.91 10.01
N LEU A 14 -23.53 -11.65 9.84
CA LEU A 14 -24.33 -10.61 9.20
C LEU A 14 -24.43 -10.80 7.67
N SER A 15 -23.39 -11.31 7.01
CA SER A 15 -23.32 -11.44 5.54
C SER A 15 -24.18 -12.56 4.94
N VAL A 16 -24.38 -13.66 5.67
CA VAL A 16 -25.16 -14.81 5.18
C VAL A 16 -26.65 -14.46 4.99
N PRO A 17 -27.32 -13.78 5.95
CA PRO A 17 -28.67 -13.25 5.76
C PRO A 17 -28.75 -12.15 4.68
N ALA A 18 -27.67 -11.38 4.48
CA ALA A 18 -27.63 -10.26 3.53
C ALA A 18 -27.83 -10.69 2.07
N VAL A 19 -27.28 -11.86 1.73
CA VAL A 19 -27.34 -12.42 0.37
C VAL A 19 -28.69 -13.09 0.12
N LEU A 20 -29.21 -13.83 1.10
CA LEU A 20 -30.47 -14.60 0.97
C LEU A 20 -31.74 -13.75 1.18
N LEU A 21 -31.67 -12.71 2.02
CA LEU A 21 -32.85 -11.95 2.48
C LEU A 21 -32.56 -10.44 2.51
N ARG A 22 -31.89 -9.93 1.46
CA ARG A 22 -31.34 -8.56 1.36
C ARG A 22 -32.28 -7.44 1.82
N ARG A 23 -33.60 -7.55 1.61
CA ARG A 23 -34.58 -6.56 2.10
C ARG A 23 -34.89 -6.69 3.60
N ARG A 24 -35.03 -7.91 4.15
CA ARG A 24 -35.27 -8.14 5.58
C ARG A 24 -34.00 -7.86 6.40
N ALA A 25 -32.87 -8.43 5.99
CA ALA A 25 -31.57 -8.23 6.62
C ALA A 25 -31.16 -6.76 6.72
N ALA A 26 -31.49 -5.94 5.71
CA ALA A 26 -31.18 -4.51 5.75
C ALA A 26 -32.11 -3.71 6.67
N LYS A 27 -33.36 -4.15 6.89
CA LYS A 27 -34.27 -3.55 7.89
C LYS A 27 -33.85 -3.96 9.30
N ASP A 28 -33.47 -5.22 9.50
CA ASP A 28 -32.98 -5.71 10.80
C ASP A 28 -31.64 -5.05 11.16
N ALA A 29 -30.75 -4.86 10.19
CA ALA A 29 -29.52 -4.11 10.39
C ALA A 29 -29.78 -2.65 10.76
N GLU A 30 -30.75 -1.99 10.13
CA GLU A 30 -31.18 -0.64 10.47
C GLU A 30 -31.71 -0.58 11.91
N LEU A 31 -32.54 -1.53 12.31
CA LEU A 31 -33.02 -1.66 13.69
C LEU A 31 -31.86 -1.85 14.69
N LEU A 32 -30.86 -2.68 14.36
CA LEU A 32 -29.69 -2.91 15.20
C LEU A 32 -28.80 -1.66 15.31
N VAL A 33 -28.66 -0.88 14.23
CA VAL A 33 -27.96 0.41 14.26
C VAL A 33 -28.68 1.36 15.22
N LEU A 34 -29.99 1.52 15.08
CA LEU A 34 -30.79 2.42 15.91
C LEU A 34 -30.83 1.99 17.38
N ARG A 35 -30.92 0.68 17.66
CA ARG A 35 -30.84 0.15 19.04
C ARG A 35 -29.47 0.41 19.67
N HIS A 36 -28.40 0.22 18.90
CA HIS A 36 -27.05 0.46 19.40
C HIS A 36 -26.79 1.95 19.62
N GLU A 37 -27.28 2.82 18.71
CA GLU A 37 -27.27 4.26 18.90
C GLU A 37 -28.02 4.67 20.18
N ASN A 38 -29.23 4.16 20.39
CA ASN A 38 -30.01 4.44 21.60
C ASN A 38 -29.26 4.01 22.87
N ALA A 39 -28.60 2.85 22.84
CA ALA A 39 -27.76 2.39 23.95
C ALA A 39 -26.56 3.31 24.22
N VAL A 40 -25.88 3.80 23.16
CA VAL A 40 -24.77 4.76 23.29
C VAL A 40 -25.26 6.09 23.86
N LEU A 41 -26.40 6.60 23.39
CA LEU A 41 -27.00 7.84 23.88
C LEU A 41 -27.41 7.73 25.35
N ARG A 42 -28.06 6.63 25.74
CA ARG A 42 -28.41 6.34 27.15
C ARG A 42 -27.17 6.28 28.06
N ARG A 43 -26.05 5.75 27.56
CA ARG A 43 -24.79 5.69 28.31
C ARG A 43 -24.16 7.08 28.51
N GLN A 44 -24.51 8.06 27.67
CA GLN A 44 -23.82 9.36 27.60
C GLN A 44 -24.73 10.56 27.84
N LEU A 45 -25.82 10.36 28.58
CA LEU A 45 -26.86 11.35 28.92
C LEU A 45 -26.35 12.71 29.46
N LYS A 46 -25.13 12.77 30.00
CA LYS A 46 -24.55 13.96 30.64
C LYS A 46 -23.37 14.59 29.88
N GLY A 47 -23.05 14.15 28.67
CA GLY A 47 -21.85 14.63 27.96
C GLY A 47 -21.89 14.46 26.44
N PRO A 48 -20.84 14.93 25.73
CA PRO A 48 -20.77 14.83 24.28
C PRO A 48 -20.69 13.38 23.83
N VAL A 49 -21.41 13.04 22.74
CA VAL A 49 -21.48 11.68 22.21
C VAL A 49 -20.11 11.24 21.69
N ARG A 50 -19.50 10.26 22.34
CA ARG A 50 -18.22 9.65 21.99
C ARG A 50 -18.38 8.16 21.75
N TYR A 51 -18.28 7.74 20.49
CA TYR A 51 -18.29 6.33 20.14
C TYR A 51 -17.00 5.63 20.58
N ALA A 52 -17.13 4.61 21.43
CA ALA A 52 -16.04 3.75 21.85
C ALA A 52 -15.55 2.87 20.68
N PRO A 53 -14.35 2.27 20.75
CA PRO A 53 -13.84 1.39 19.69
C PRO A 53 -14.80 0.23 19.34
N ALA A 54 -15.53 -0.30 20.32
CA ALA A 54 -16.54 -1.34 20.11
C ALA A 54 -17.75 -0.82 19.33
N ASP A 55 -18.24 0.38 19.65
CA ASP A 55 -19.37 0.98 18.94
C ASP A 55 -19.02 1.25 17.46
N ARG A 56 -17.81 1.77 17.23
CA ARG A 56 -17.28 1.99 15.87
C ARG A 56 -17.16 0.69 15.07
N LEU A 57 -16.76 -0.39 15.75
CA LEU A 57 -16.66 -1.73 15.15
C LEU A 57 -18.03 -2.23 14.72
N TRP A 58 -19.03 -2.06 15.58
CA TRP A 58 -20.40 -2.50 15.37
C TRP A 58 -21.04 -1.77 14.17
N PHE A 59 -20.93 -0.44 14.13
CA PHE A 59 -21.40 0.35 12.99
C PHE A 59 -20.67 0.01 11.68
N ALA A 60 -19.34 -0.18 11.73
CA ALA A 60 -18.57 -0.59 10.56
C ALA A 60 -19.01 -1.97 10.03
N ALA A 61 -19.34 -2.92 10.91
CA ALA A 61 -19.85 -4.24 10.51
C ALA A 61 -21.25 -4.16 9.88
N LEU A 62 -22.18 -3.43 10.51
CA LEU A 62 -23.56 -3.27 10.02
C LEU A 62 -23.65 -2.48 8.71
N SER A 63 -22.69 -1.60 8.44
CA SER A 63 -22.61 -0.83 7.17
C SER A 63 -22.56 -1.72 5.92
N ALA A 64 -22.08 -2.96 6.05
CA ALA A 64 -22.05 -3.92 4.97
C ALA A 64 -23.45 -4.39 4.52
N LEU A 65 -24.43 -4.33 5.42
CA LEU A 65 -25.80 -4.80 5.19
C LEU A 65 -26.74 -3.71 4.68
N ILE A 66 -26.37 -2.45 4.91
CA ILE A 66 -27.21 -1.30 4.59
C ILE A 66 -26.69 -0.70 3.27
N PRO A 67 -27.54 -0.53 2.23
CA PRO A 67 -27.14 0.16 1.00
C PRO A 67 -26.62 1.58 1.28
N ARG A 68 -25.52 1.97 0.62
CA ARG A 68 -24.87 3.29 0.82
C ARG A 68 -25.81 4.49 0.73
N ARG A 69 -26.81 4.43 -0.16
CA ARG A 69 -27.86 5.46 -0.31
C ARG A 69 -28.65 5.75 0.98
N ARG A 70 -28.73 4.78 1.91
CA ARG A 70 -29.44 4.92 3.19
C ARG A 70 -28.53 5.33 4.35
N TRP A 71 -27.22 5.40 4.15
CA TRP A 71 -26.30 5.62 5.27
C TRP A 71 -26.52 6.96 5.96
N ALA A 72 -26.83 8.02 5.20
CA ALA A 72 -27.10 9.34 5.76
C ALA A 72 -28.34 9.39 6.66
N ARG A 73 -29.29 8.46 6.48
CA ARG A 73 -30.51 8.37 7.27
C ARG A 73 -30.37 7.43 8.47
N VAL A 74 -29.57 6.37 8.32
CA VAL A 74 -29.52 5.26 9.29
C VAL A 74 -28.38 5.41 10.30
N PHE A 75 -27.25 5.98 9.90
CA PHE A 75 -26.12 6.13 10.81
C PHE A 75 -26.11 7.52 11.46
N PRO A 76 -25.83 7.63 12.76
CA PRO A 76 -25.73 8.91 13.47
C PRO A 76 -24.45 9.69 13.16
N VAL A 77 -23.67 9.23 12.18
CA VAL A 77 -22.39 9.81 11.77
C VAL A 77 -22.37 10.03 10.28
N THR A 78 -21.52 10.96 9.83
CA THR A 78 -21.29 11.20 8.41
C THR A 78 -20.96 9.88 7.69
N PRO A 79 -21.57 9.60 6.52
CA PRO A 79 -21.33 8.36 5.78
C PRO A 79 -19.86 8.05 5.51
N ALA A 80 -19.01 9.07 5.39
CA ALA A 80 -17.56 8.93 5.20
C ALA A 80 -16.82 8.39 6.45
N THR A 81 -17.38 8.58 7.64
CA THR A 81 -16.78 8.20 8.92
C THR A 81 -16.80 6.69 9.13
N VAL A 82 -17.85 6.00 8.65
CA VAL A 82 -17.99 4.55 8.83
C VAL A 82 -16.92 3.76 8.06
N PRO A 83 -16.62 4.05 6.77
CA PRO A 83 -15.46 3.50 6.08
C PRO A 83 -14.13 3.93 6.71
N ALA A 84 -14.03 5.13 7.28
CA ALA A 84 -12.81 5.58 7.96
C ALA A 84 -12.53 4.76 9.24
N TRP A 85 -13.55 4.28 9.95
CA TRP A 85 -13.36 3.35 11.06
C TRP A 85 -12.88 1.98 10.57
N HIS A 86 -13.44 1.48 9.47
CA HIS A 86 -12.98 0.23 8.85
C HIS A 86 -11.51 0.31 8.38
N ARG A 87 -11.12 1.39 7.69
CA ARG A 87 -9.72 1.63 7.29
C ARG A 87 -8.78 1.68 8.48
N ARG A 88 -9.17 2.32 9.59
CA ARG A 88 -8.37 2.33 10.83
C ARG A 88 -8.19 0.93 11.42
N LEU A 89 -9.21 0.08 11.36
CA LEU A 89 -9.10 -1.32 11.80
C LEU A 89 -8.15 -2.12 10.92
N ILE A 90 -8.20 -1.92 9.60
CA ILE A 90 -7.26 -2.52 8.64
C ILE A 90 -5.82 -2.11 8.98
N VAL A 91 -5.56 -0.80 9.09
CA VAL A 91 -4.22 -0.27 9.43
C VAL A 91 -3.71 -0.90 10.72
N ARG A 92 -4.55 -1.02 11.74
CA ARG A 92 -4.17 -1.60 13.03
C ARG A 92 -3.96 -3.11 12.99
N LYS A 93 -4.68 -3.85 12.12
CA LYS A 93 -4.49 -5.31 11.93
C LYS A 93 -3.15 -5.58 11.26
N TRP A 94 -2.80 -4.76 10.28
CA TRP A 94 -1.57 -4.84 9.50
C TRP A 94 -0.47 -3.90 10.01
N ASP A 95 -0.61 -3.40 11.25
CA ASP A 95 0.45 -2.66 11.92
C ASP A 95 1.52 -3.65 12.39
N TYR A 96 2.54 -3.82 11.54
CA TYR A 96 3.68 -4.69 11.81
C TYR A 96 4.73 -4.04 12.73
N SER A 97 4.49 -2.83 13.27
CA SER A 97 5.41 -2.13 14.16
C SER A 97 5.91 -3.00 15.32
N LYS A 98 5.01 -3.72 16.00
CA LYS A 98 5.36 -4.63 17.10
C LYS A 98 6.19 -5.84 16.69
N ARG A 99 6.10 -6.26 15.42
CA ARG A 99 6.90 -7.38 14.87
C ARG A 99 8.25 -6.91 14.31
N ARG A 100 8.42 -5.60 14.15
CA ARG A 100 9.69 -4.94 13.81
C ARG A 100 10.58 -4.87 15.06
N SER A 101 10.77 -6.00 15.76
CA SER A 101 11.62 -6.08 16.95
C SER A 101 13.11 -6.15 16.60
N ARG A 102 13.43 -6.50 15.35
CA ARG A 102 14.80 -6.46 14.86
C ARG A 102 15.15 -5.01 14.48
N PRO A 103 16.27 -4.46 15.00
CA PRO A 103 16.89 -3.30 14.39
C PRO A 103 16.97 -3.54 12.89
N GLY A 104 16.63 -2.52 12.09
CA GLY A 104 16.82 -2.59 10.65
C GLY A 104 18.30 -2.83 10.30
N ARG A 105 18.63 -2.77 9.02
CA ARG A 105 20.05 -2.79 8.59
C ARG A 105 20.85 -1.82 9.48
N PRO A 106 21.93 -2.25 10.13
CA PRO A 106 22.73 -1.36 10.96
C PRO A 106 23.19 -0.16 10.12
N PRO A 107 23.22 1.04 10.69
CA PRO A 107 23.64 2.23 9.97
C PRO A 107 25.08 2.04 9.47
N THR A 108 25.38 2.56 8.29
CA THR A 108 26.74 2.57 7.75
C THR A 108 27.69 3.23 8.76
N ALA A 109 28.83 2.59 9.02
CA ALA A 109 29.84 3.09 9.95
C ALA A 109 30.24 4.54 9.61
N SER A 110 30.40 5.37 10.65
CA SER A 110 30.74 6.79 10.51
C SER A 110 32.02 7.01 9.69
N ALA A 111 33.02 6.15 9.87
CA ALA A 111 34.27 6.17 9.09
C ALA A 111 34.03 6.01 7.58
N VAL A 112 33.17 5.07 7.18
CA VAL A 112 32.82 4.85 5.77
C VAL A 112 32.03 6.04 5.22
N LYS A 113 31.11 6.62 6.01
CA LYS A 113 30.38 7.85 5.62
C LYS A 113 31.35 9.01 5.41
N ALA A 114 32.29 9.22 6.31
CA ALA A 114 33.30 10.26 6.20
C ALA A 114 34.17 10.07 4.95
N LEU A 115 34.56 8.83 4.65
CA LEU A 115 35.31 8.50 3.44
C LEU A 115 34.50 8.78 2.17
N VAL A 116 33.22 8.41 2.13
CA VAL A 116 32.31 8.73 1.00
C VAL A 116 32.28 10.24 0.75
N LEU A 117 32.06 11.04 1.81
CA LEU A 117 31.98 12.50 1.69
C LEU A 117 33.32 13.12 1.27
N ARG A 118 34.43 12.58 1.78
CA ARG A 118 35.77 13.00 1.38
C ARG A 118 36.02 12.74 -0.11
N LEU A 119 35.77 11.52 -0.59
CA LEU A 119 35.95 11.16 -1.99
C LEU A 119 35.08 12.02 -2.92
N ALA A 120 33.85 12.33 -2.52
CA ALA A 120 32.96 13.18 -3.30
C ALA A 120 33.44 14.64 -3.38
N ARG A 121 33.95 15.20 -2.28
CA ARG A 121 34.48 16.56 -2.24
C ARG A 121 35.79 16.71 -3.01
N GLU A 122 36.69 15.74 -2.87
CA GLU A 122 37.97 15.72 -3.58
C GLU A 122 37.79 15.46 -5.08
N ASN A 123 36.70 14.79 -5.47
CA ASN A 123 36.44 14.43 -6.87
C ASN A 123 35.02 14.80 -7.32
N PRO A 124 34.73 16.10 -7.57
CA PRO A 124 33.38 16.58 -7.93
C PRO A 124 32.77 15.92 -9.18
N ARG A 125 33.60 15.33 -10.06
CA ARG A 125 33.17 14.65 -11.30
C ARG A 125 32.83 13.16 -11.10
N TRP A 126 32.95 12.61 -9.89
CA TRP A 126 32.70 11.21 -9.62
C TRP A 126 31.23 10.96 -9.25
N GLY A 127 30.59 10.04 -9.98
CA GLY A 127 29.24 9.57 -9.63
C GLY A 127 29.24 8.52 -8.53
N CYS A 128 28.04 8.22 -7.99
CA CYS A 128 27.86 7.27 -6.88
C CYS A 128 28.47 5.88 -7.16
N ARG A 129 28.34 5.37 -8.40
CA ARG A 129 28.93 4.09 -8.80
C ARG A 129 30.47 4.12 -8.81
N ARG A 130 31.08 5.25 -9.18
CA ARG A 130 32.54 5.36 -9.19
C ARG A 130 33.08 5.39 -7.76
N ILE A 131 32.46 6.19 -6.89
CA ILE A 131 32.81 6.24 -5.46
C ILE A 131 32.64 4.87 -4.81
N GLN A 132 31.54 4.17 -5.11
CA GLN A 132 31.31 2.80 -4.64
C GLN A 132 32.39 1.83 -5.13
N GLY A 133 32.81 1.93 -6.39
CA GLY A 133 33.90 1.11 -6.93
C GLY A 133 35.23 1.31 -6.20
N GLU A 134 35.59 2.55 -5.86
CA GLU A 134 36.81 2.83 -5.08
C GLU A 134 36.68 2.34 -3.63
N LEU A 135 35.50 2.46 -3.01
CA LEU A 135 35.27 1.93 -1.67
C LEU A 135 35.37 0.40 -1.62
N VAL A 136 34.88 -0.29 -2.64
CA VAL A 136 35.03 -1.74 -2.77
C VAL A 136 36.50 -2.14 -2.89
N ARG A 137 37.31 -1.37 -3.65
CA ARG A 137 38.76 -1.59 -3.75
C ARG A 137 39.48 -1.38 -2.42
N LEU A 138 39.00 -0.47 -1.58
CA LEU A 138 39.52 -0.24 -0.22
C LEU A 138 38.99 -1.26 0.81
N GLY A 139 38.24 -2.29 0.38
CA GLY A 139 37.71 -3.34 1.25
C GLY A 139 36.36 -3.03 1.91
N HIS A 140 35.71 -1.93 1.55
CA HIS A 140 34.40 -1.54 2.09
C HIS A 140 33.25 -2.02 1.19
N SER A 141 32.49 -3.03 1.65
CA SER A 141 31.29 -3.50 0.97
C SER A 141 30.11 -2.54 1.18
N ILE A 142 29.88 -1.66 0.22
CA ILE A 142 28.77 -0.68 0.22
C ILE A 142 28.04 -0.69 -1.13
N GLY A 143 26.71 -0.51 -1.08
CA GLY A 143 25.89 -0.38 -2.29
C GLY A 143 25.92 1.05 -2.85
N ALA A 144 25.79 1.19 -4.17
CA ALA A 144 25.77 2.51 -4.81
C ALA A 144 24.59 3.38 -4.34
N THR A 145 23.46 2.77 -3.96
CA THR A 145 22.32 3.44 -3.34
C THR A 145 22.65 4.00 -1.96
N THR A 146 23.40 3.27 -1.13
CA THR A 146 23.85 3.78 0.18
C THR A 146 24.81 4.96 0.01
N VAL A 147 25.68 4.94 -1.00
CA VAL A 147 26.51 6.10 -1.35
C VAL A 147 25.64 7.29 -1.74
N TRP A 148 24.63 7.08 -2.60
CA TRP A 148 23.70 8.12 -3.01
C TRP A 148 22.91 8.72 -1.83
N GLU A 149 22.43 7.89 -0.91
CA GLU A 149 21.75 8.33 0.32
C GLU A 149 22.65 9.20 1.20
N ILE A 150 23.92 8.81 1.37
CA ILE A 150 24.91 9.57 2.15
C ILE A 150 25.16 10.94 1.52
N LEU A 151 25.35 11.00 0.20
CA LEU A 151 25.61 12.26 -0.51
C LEU A 151 24.39 13.18 -0.47
N THR A 152 23.20 12.63 -0.70
CA THR A 152 21.93 13.38 -0.65
C THR A 152 21.67 13.93 0.75
N ALA A 153 21.89 13.13 1.80
CA ALA A 153 21.75 13.58 3.19
C ALA A 153 22.75 14.68 3.56
N ALA A 154 23.89 14.77 2.87
CA ALA A 154 24.90 15.82 3.04
C ALA A 154 24.70 17.02 2.10
N GLY A 155 23.64 17.04 1.29
CA GLY A 155 23.36 18.11 0.33
C GLY A 155 24.34 18.16 -0.85
N ILE A 156 25.06 17.07 -1.13
CA ILE A 156 25.96 16.99 -2.28
C ILE A 156 25.15 16.48 -3.47
N ASP A 157 24.97 17.35 -4.46
CA ASP A 157 24.29 16.98 -5.69
C ASP A 157 25.05 15.88 -6.44
N PRO A 158 24.32 14.94 -7.09
CA PRO A 158 24.95 13.91 -7.89
C PRO A 158 25.78 14.56 -9.00
N ALA A 159 26.98 14.00 -9.24
CA ALA A 159 27.90 14.51 -10.26
C ALA A 159 27.18 14.76 -11.59
N PRO A 160 27.48 15.88 -12.30
CA PRO A 160 26.82 16.24 -13.54
C PRO A 160 26.81 15.06 -14.51
N ARG A 161 25.63 14.71 -15.04
CA ARG A 161 25.49 13.61 -16.02
C ARG A 161 26.39 13.92 -17.21
N ARG A 162 27.27 12.98 -17.58
CA ARG A 162 28.24 13.15 -18.68
C ARG A 162 27.61 13.03 -20.09
N GLY A 163 26.34 13.38 -20.24
CA GLY A 163 25.57 13.21 -21.47
C GLY A 163 24.53 12.09 -21.36
N GLY A 164 23.30 12.41 -21.76
CA GLY A 164 22.13 11.54 -21.70
C GLY A 164 20.90 12.32 -21.23
N PRO A 165 19.69 11.94 -21.69
CA PRO A 165 18.45 12.61 -21.30
C PRO A 165 18.24 12.52 -19.79
N THR A 166 17.56 13.51 -19.21
CA THR A 166 17.09 13.40 -17.84
C THR A 166 16.16 12.20 -17.68
N TRP A 167 15.98 11.69 -16.45
CA TRP A 167 15.03 10.60 -16.22
C TRP A 167 13.61 10.96 -16.72
N ARG A 168 13.22 12.22 -16.56
CA ARG A 168 11.95 12.74 -17.08
C ARG A 168 11.92 12.73 -18.61
N GLU A 169 12.97 13.21 -19.27
CA GLU A 169 13.10 13.16 -20.73
C GLU A 169 13.09 11.72 -21.25
N PHE A 170 13.78 10.79 -20.60
CA PHE A 170 13.79 9.38 -20.95
C PHE A 170 12.39 8.75 -20.83
N LEU A 171 11.72 8.95 -19.69
CA LEU A 171 10.37 8.43 -19.48
C LEU A 171 9.38 8.99 -20.51
N THR A 172 9.51 10.28 -20.84
CA THR A 172 8.67 10.93 -21.85
C THR A 172 8.96 10.38 -23.24
N ALA A 173 10.24 10.28 -23.63
CA ALA A 173 10.65 9.81 -24.95
C ALA A 173 10.35 8.33 -25.20
N GLN A 174 10.32 7.51 -24.14
CA GLN A 174 10.07 6.07 -24.22
C GLN A 174 8.69 5.67 -23.68
N ALA A 175 7.77 6.62 -23.49
CA ALA A 175 6.50 6.37 -22.82
C ALA A 175 5.68 5.24 -23.46
N GLU A 176 5.69 5.15 -24.80
CA GLU A 176 4.99 4.10 -25.54
C GLU A 176 5.65 2.73 -25.44
N GLY A 177 6.95 2.67 -25.12
CA GLY A 177 7.72 1.43 -24.97
C GLY A 177 7.95 0.99 -23.52
N ILE A 178 7.38 1.70 -22.54
CA ILE A 178 7.53 1.41 -21.11
C ILE A 178 6.25 0.80 -20.54
N ILE A 179 6.41 -0.31 -19.83
CA ILE A 179 5.39 -0.88 -18.94
C ILE A 179 5.97 -0.99 -17.53
N ALA A 180 5.31 -0.40 -16.54
CA ALA A 180 5.69 -0.56 -15.14
C ALA A 180 4.93 -1.74 -14.53
N CYS A 181 5.55 -2.46 -13.60
CA CYS A 181 4.92 -3.57 -12.90
C CYS A 181 5.11 -3.43 -11.39
N ASP A 182 4.02 -3.58 -10.64
CA ASP A 182 4.05 -3.52 -9.18
C ASP A 182 2.92 -4.36 -8.56
N PHE A 183 2.98 -4.55 -7.24
CA PHE A 183 1.94 -5.15 -6.44
C PHE A 183 1.15 -4.09 -5.69
N VAL A 184 -0.17 -4.07 -5.90
CA VAL A 184 -1.08 -3.30 -5.05
C VAL A 184 -1.78 -4.25 -4.09
N HIS A 185 -1.93 -3.82 -2.83
CA HIS A 185 -2.71 -4.56 -1.86
C HIS A 185 -4.15 -4.06 -1.83
N ILE A 186 -5.09 -4.99 -1.78
CA ILE A 186 -6.51 -4.73 -1.65
C ILE A 186 -6.94 -5.31 -0.31
N ASP A 187 -7.39 -4.43 0.59
CA ASP A 187 -7.93 -4.84 1.87
C ASP A 187 -9.42 -5.15 1.73
N LEU A 188 -9.73 -6.44 1.78
CA LEU A 188 -11.08 -6.95 1.73
C LEU A 188 -11.86 -6.55 2.98
N VAL A 189 -13.17 -6.60 2.84
CA VAL A 189 -14.04 -6.07 3.88
C VAL A 189 -14.08 -6.94 5.14
N ASP A 190 -13.65 -8.21 5.02
CA ASP A 190 -13.34 -9.12 6.12
C ASP A 190 -11.87 -9.01 6.59
N LEU A 191 -11.25 -7.83 6.46
CA LEU A 191 -9.86 -7.51 6.82
C LEU A 191 -8.81 -8.52 6.30
N ARG A 192 -9.12 -9.34 5.31
CA ARG A 192 -8.10 -10.11 4.59
C ARG A 192 -7.43 -9.18 3.58
N ARG A 193 -6.13 -9.34 3.42
CA ARG A 193 -5.36 -8.61 2.42
C ARG A 193 -5.09 -9.57 1.27
N VAL A 194 -5.43 -9.13 0.06
CA VAL A 194 -5.02 -9.79 -1.17
C VAL A 194 -4.12 -8.84 -1.94
N TYR A 195 -3.29 -9.40 -2.80
CA TYR A 195 -2.31 -8.70 -3.61
C TYR A 195 -2.71 -8.87 -5.06
N ALA A 196 -2.77 -7.76 -5.78
CA ALA A 196 -2.99 -7.74 -7.22
C ALA A 196 -1.68 -7.38 -7.91
N LEU A 197 -1.25 -8.22 -8.85
CA LEU A 197 -0.16 -7.90 -9.76
C LEU A 197 -0.71 -6.99 -10.85
N VAL A 198 -0.15 -5.78 -10.96
CA VAL A 198 -0.61 -4.79 -11.93
C VAL A 198 0.51 -4.40 -12.89
N PHE A 199 0.12 -4.21 -14.15
CA PHE A 199 0.98 -3.66 -15.19
C PHE A 199 0.40 -2.35 -15.68
N LEU A 200 1.23 -1.33 -15.83
CA LEU A 200 0.81 0.01 -16.20
C LEU A 200 1.60 0.48 -17.42
N GLU A 201 0.92 0.61 -18.55
CA GLU A 201 1.50 1.23 -19.74
C GLU A 201 1.77 2.71 -19.45
N HIS A 202 3.01 3.16 -19.67
CA HIS A 202 3.39 4.52 -19.30
C HIS A 202 2.74 5.58 -20.21
N GLY A 203 2.74 5.36 -21.52
CA GLY A 203 2.19 6.28 -22.51
C GLY A 203 0.67 6.41 -22.46
N THR A 204 -0.06 5.29 -22.45
CA THR A 204 -1.52 5.29 -22.45
C THR A 204 -2.13 5.42 -21.05
N ARG A 205 -1.32 5.26 -20.00
CA ARG A 205 -1.76 5.16 -18.59
C ARG A 205 -2.76 4.01 -18.35
N ARG A 206 -2.79 3.01 -19.25
CA ARG A 206 -3.68 1.85 -19.14
C ARG A 206 -3.15 0.88 -18.08
N LEU A 207 -4.01 0.56 -17.11
CA LEU A 207 -3.72 -0.39 -16.05
C LEU A 207 -4.31 -1.76 -16.40
N HIS A 208 -3.47 -2.80 -16.31
CA HIS A 208 -3.84 -4.19 -16.50
C HIS A 208 -3.67 -4.94 -15.18
N ILE A 209 -4.69 -5.68 -14.76
CA ILE A 209 -4.62 -6.54 -13.57
C ILE A 209 -4.34 -7.95 -14.06
N ALA A 210 -3.14 -8.45 -13.81
CA ALA A 210 -2.73 -9.78 -14.27
C ALA A 210 -3.31 -10.91 -13.41
N GLY A 211 -3.47 -10.67 -12.11
CA GLY A 211 -4.06 -11.64 -11.19
C GLY A 211 -4.17 -11.11 -9.77
N VAL A 212 -5.02 -11.74 -8.98
CA VAL A 212 -5.24 -11.41 -7.56
C VAL A 212 -5.06 -12.66 -6.72
N THR A 213 -4.25 -12.59 -5.66
CA THR A 213 -4.00 -13.71 -4.74
C THR A 213 -3.83 -13.26 -3.30
N ALA A 214 -4.18 -14.12 -2.35
CA ALA A 214 -3.82 -13.91 -0.95
C ALA A 214 -2.33 -14.21 -0.66
N HIS A 215 -1.66 -14.96 -1.55
CA HIS A 215 -0.30 -15.47 -1.36
C HIS A 215 0.52 -15.24 -2.63
N PRO A 216 1.13 -14.05 -2.81
CA PRO A 216 1.91 -13.72 -4.00
C PRO A 216 3.27 -14.43 -3.94
N THR A 217 3.31 -15.69 -4.35
CA THR A 217 4.55 -16.48 -4.40
C THR A 217 5.32 -16.18 -5.70
N GLY A 218 6.63 -16.45 -5.71
CA GLY A 218 7.46 -16.31 -6.91
C GLY A 218 6.90 -17.07 -8.12
N PRO A 219 6.59 -18.38 -8.01
CA PRO A 219 6.02 -19.15 -9.11
C PRO A 219 4.69 -18.60 -9.62
N TRP A 220 3.79 -18.20 -8.72
CA TRP A 220 2.52 -17.58 -9.12
C TRP A 220 2.77 -16.27 -9.88
N THR A 221 3.68 -15.43 -9.39
CA THR A 221 4.01 -14.13 -10.01
C THR A 221 4.57 -14.32 -11.41
N VAL A 222 5.47 -15.30 -11.60
CA VAL A 222 6.02 -15.64 -12.91
C VAL A 222 4.90 -16.09 -13.85
N GLN A 223 3.98 -16.95 -13.39
CA GLN A 223 2.86 -17.39 -14.20
C GLN A 223 1.93 -16.22 -14.57
N GLN A 224 1.58 -15.36 -13.60
CA GLN A 224 0.76 -14.19 -13.86
C GLN A 224 1.46 -13.15 -14.72
N ALA A 225 2.79 -13.08 -14.76
CA ALA A 225 3.50 -12.19 -15.67
C ALA A 225 3.53 -12.74 -17.11
N ARG A 226 3.44 -14.07 -17.28
CA ARG A 226 3.35 -14.74 -18.59
C ARG A 226 1.96 -14.59 -19.22
N ASN A 227 0.89 -14.61 -18.42
CA ASN A 227 -0.48 -14.54 -18.94
C ASN A 227 -0.77 -13.24 -19.75
N PRO A 228 -0.39 -12.03 -19.29
CA PRO A 228 -0.53 -10.79 -20.07
C PRO A 228 0.28 -10.79 -21.36
N ALA A 229 1.43 -11.47 -21.39
CA ALA A 229 2.20 -11.65 -22.62
C ALA A 229 1.51 -12.56 -23.64
N LEU A 230 0.48 -13.31 -23.22
CA LEU A 230 -0.27 -14.26 -24.05
C LEU A 230 -1.70 -13.80 -24.37
N GLU A 231 -2.35 -13.04 -23.47
CA GLU A 231 -3.79 -12.77 -23.52
C GLU A 231 -4.14 -11.30 -23.75
N VAL A 232 -3.24 -10.37 -23.41
CA VAL A 232 -3.45 -8.96 -23.66
C VAL A 232 -2.88 -8.69 -25.04
N GLY A 233 -3.72 -8.16 -25.94
CA GLY A 233 -3.30 -7.42 -27.13
C GLY A 233 -2.54 -6.14 -26.78
N VAL A 234 -1.59 -6.22 -25.83
CA VAL A 234 -0.41 -5.38 -25.80
C VAL A 234 0.17 -5.60 -27.17
N ARG A 235 0.13 -4.58 -28.02
CA ARG A 235 0.87 -4.61 -29.29
C ARG A 235 2.25 -5.16 -28.96
N ALA A 236 2.54 -6.37 -29.44
CA ALA A 236 3.79 -7.06 -29.19
C ALA A 236 4.92 -6.45 -30.05
N ASP A 237 4.95 -5.12 -30.12
CA ASP A 237 5.95 -4.31 -30.81
C ASP A 237 6.06 -2.92 -30.14
N PRO A 238 7.24 -2.55 -29.63
CA PRO A 238 7.98 -3.36 -28.70
C PRO A 238 7.97 -2.64 -27.35
N LEU A 239 7.39 -3.29 -26.34
CA LEU A 239 7.75 -2.98 -24.96
C LEU A 239 9.26 -3.19 -24.81
N ARG A 240 10.00 -2.10 -24.66
CA ARG A 240 11.48 -2.10 -24.59
C ARG A 240 11.98 -2.06 -23.15
N PHE A 241 11.18 -1.52 -22.24
CA PHE A 241 11.62 -1.25 -20.89
C PHE A 241 10.56 -1.68 -19.86
N LEU A 242 11.01 -2.41 -18.85
CA LEU A 242 10.24 -2.79 -17.67
C LEU A 242 10.92 -2.19 -16.43
N PRO A 243 10.54 -0.97 -16.01
CA PRO A 243 10.95 -0.43 -14.73
C PRO A 243 10.30 -1.25 -13.61
N ARG A 244 11.10 -1.59 -12.61
CA ARG A 244 10.66 -2.28 -11.39
C ARG A 244 11.25 -1.54 -10.20
N ASP A 245 10.43 -1.37 -9.17
CA ASP A 245 10.85 -0.88 -7.85
C ASP A 245 11.44 -2.01 -6.98
#